data_AF-A0A1X7FZ15-F1
#
_entry.id   AF-A0A1X7FZ15-F1
#
_cell.length_a   1.000
_cell.length_b   1.000
_cell.length_c   1.000
_cell.angle_alpha   90.00
_cell.angle_beta   90.00
_cell.angle_gamma   90.00
#
_symmetry.space_group_name_H-M   'P 1'
#
loop_
_entity.id
_entity.type
_entity.pdbx_description
1 polymer ?
#
loop_
_entity_poly.entity_id
_entity_poly.type
_entity_poly.pdbx_seq_one_letter_code
_entity_poly.pdbx_strand_id
1 'polypeptide(L)' 'MSSTEDFYRARAVESQAQADAAALDNVRDRCLRSAAAWEAMASRAARTDKLRAETEARKAAAALVD' A
#
# COMPACT_ATOMS: atom_id res chain seq x y z
N MET A 1 13.52 -8.24 0.79
CA MET A 1 13.25 -6.79 0.79
C MET A 1 11.75 -6.61 0.86
N SER A 2 11.26 -5.74 1.75
CA SER A 2 9.83 -5.39 1.83
C SER A 2 9.49 -4.43 0.69
N SER A 3 8.38 -4.64 -0.01
CA SER A 3 7.92 -3.72 -1.07
C SER A 3 7.37 -2.42 -0.47
N THR A 4 7.22 -1.38 -1.28
CA THR A 4 6.55 -0.15 -0.84
C THR A 4 5.09 -0.41 -0.44
N GLU A 5 4.41 -1.34 -1.12
CA GLU A 5 3.08 -1.82 -0.71
C GLU A 5 3.12 -2.42 0.70
N ASP A 6 4.01 -3.38 0.95
CA ASP A 6 4.12 -4.06 2.24
C ASP A 6 4.38 -3.09 3.38
N PHE A 7 5.26 -2.11 3.16
CA PHE A 7 5.51 -1.04 4.12
C PHE A 7 4.24 -0.25 4.45
N TYR A 8 3.47 0.17 3.43
CA TYR A 8 2.21 0.89 3.67
C TYR A 8 1.16 0.01 4.34
N ARG A 9 1.06 -1.28 4.01
CA ARG A 9 0.16 -2.21 4.70
C ARG A 9 0.52 -2.37 6.18
N ALA A 10 1.80 -2.49 6.50
CA ALA A 10 2.25 -2.54 7.90
C ALA A 10 1.84 -1.28 8.67
N ARG A 11 1.97 -0.09 8.08
CA ARG A 11 1.54 1.18 8.69
C ARG A 11 0.03 1.29 8.84
N ALA A 12 -0.75 0.73 7.91
CA ALA A 12 -2.21 0.66 8.02
C ALA A 12 -2.62 -0.20 9.20
N VAL A 13 -2.04 -1.40 9.34
CA VAL A 13 -2.29 -2.33 10.46
C VAL A 13 -1.91 -1.70 11.80
N GLU A 14 -0.74 -1.06 11.88
CA GLU A 14 -0.31 -0.37 13.10
C GLU A 14 -1.26 0.76 13.49
N SER A 15 -1.73 1.54 12.52
CA SER A 15 -2.70 2.62 12.76
C SER A 15 -4.05 2.08 13.21
N GLN A 16 -4.49 0.94 12.67
CA GLN A 16 -5.71 0.26 13.10
C GLN A 16 -5.58 -0.24 14.55
N ALA A 17 -4.47 -0.88 14.89
CA ALA A 17 -4.21 -1.33 16.25
C ALA A 17 -4.21 -0.16 17.26
N GLN A 18 -3.68 1.00 16.86
CA GLN A 18 -3.75 2.22 17.68
C GLN A 18 -5.19 2.74 17.84
N ALA A 19 -6.02 2.65 16.80
CA ALA A 19 -7.44 3.02 16.88
C ALA A 19 -8.22 2.09 17.82
N ASP A 20 -7.91 0.81 17.79
CA ASP A 20 -8.53 -0.21 18.64
C ASP A 20 -8.17 0.01 20.11
N ALA A 21 -6.91 0.39 20.40
CA ALA A 21 -6.42 0.68 21.74
C ALA A 21 -6.77 2.09 22.26
N ALA A 22 -7.31 2.99 21.42
CA ALA A 22 -7.59 4.36 21.80
C ALA A 22 -8.77 4.45 22.78
N ALA A 23 -8.56 5.14 23.90
CA ALA A 23 -9.59 5.40 24.91
C ALA A 23 -10.44 6.65 24.62
N LEU A 24 -9.98 7.53 23.73
CA LEU A 24 -10.68 8.75 23.33
C LEU A 24 -11.10 8.67 21.87
N ASP A 25 -12.34 9.04 21.60
CA ASP A 25 -12.93 8.98 20.24
C ASP A 25 -12.13 9.82 19.23
N ASN A 26 -11.68 11.01 19.63
CA ASN A 26 -10.89 11.87 18.74
C ASN A 26 -9.53 11.25 18.35
N VAL A 27 -8.94 10.43 19.23
CA VAL A 27 -7.71 9.69 18.95
C VAL A 27 -8.03 8.51 18.03
N ARG A 28 -9.08 7.75 18.34
CA ARG A 28 -9.57 6.65 17.49
C ARG A 28 -9.82 7.13 16.07
N ASP A 29 -10.58 8.20 15.89
CA ASP A 29 -10.94 8.75 14.57
C ASP A 29 -9.71 9.21 13.79
N ARG A 30 -8.73 9.82 14.46
CA ARG A 30 -7.45 10.18 13.82
C ARG A 30 -6.71 8.94 13.34
N CYS A 31 -6.60 7.91 14.18
CA CYS A 31 -5.92 6.66 13.85
C CYS A 31 -6.62 5.91 12.70
N LEU A 32 -7.95 5.87 12.68
CA LEU A 32 -8.73 5.29 11.58
C LEU A 32 -8.51 6.04 10.25
N ARG A 33 -8.46 7.38 10.27
CA ARG A 33 -8.11 8.17 9.07
C ARG A 33 -6.69 7.89 8.60
N SER A 34 -5.74 7.73 9.52
CA SER A 34 -4.38 7.31 9.18
C SER A 34 -4.34 5.92 8.55
N ALA A 35 -5.04 4.93 9.12
CA ALA A 35 -5.14 3.59 8.56
C ALA A 35 -5.69 3.62 7.13
N ALA A 36 -6.77 4.35 6.90
CA ALA A 36 -7.37 4.51 5.57
C ALA A 36 -6.40 5.18 4.57
N ALA A 37 -5.64 6.19 5.00
CA ALA A 37 -4.65 6.85 4.15
C ALA A 37 -3.51 5.89 3.75
N TRP A 38 -3.01 5.09 4.69
CA TRP A 38 -1.99 4.08 4.42
C TRP A 38 -2.50 2.99 3.46
N GLU A 39 -3.72 2.49 3.66
CA GLU A 39 -4.34 1.49 2.79
C GLU A 39 -4.53 2.01 1.35
N ALA A 40 -4.93 3.28 1.21
CA ALA A 40 -5.03 3.94 -0.10
C ALA A 40 -3.66 4.06 -0.80
N MET A 41 -2.59 4.33 -0.05
CA MET A 41 -1.23 4.36 -0.59
C MET A 41 -0.71 2.97 -0.95
N ALA A 42 -0.99 1.95 -0.13
CA ALA A 42 -0.68 0.55 -0.44
C ALA A 42 -1.33 0.13 -1.77
N SER A 43 -2.61 0.43 -1.94
CA SER A 43 -3.35 0.13 -3.17
C SER A 43 -2.76 0.83 -4.41
N ARG A 44 -2.29 2.07 -4.26
CA ARG A 44 -1.62 2.81 -5.34
C ARG A 44 -0.24 2.23 -5.68
N ALA A 45 0.53 1.82 -4.67
CA ALA A 45 1.81 1.16 -4.84
C ALA A 45 1.64 -0.17 -5.59
N ALA A 46 0.70 -1.01 -5.14
CA ALA A 46 0.36 -2.29 -5.77
C ALA A 46 0.02 -2.13 -7.27
N ARG A 47 -0.83 -1.14 -7.59
CA ARG A 47 -1.21 -0.84 -8.97
C ARG A 47 -0.01 -0.41 -9.81
N THR A 48 0.87 0.43 -9.25
CA THR A 48 2.05 0.93 -9.95
C THR A 48 3.03 -0.21 -10.25
N ASP A 49 3.26 -1.09 -9.28
CA ASP A 49 4.16 -2.23 -9.43
C ASP A 49 3.62 -3.23 -10.45
N LYS A 50 2.31 -3.49 -10.45
CA LYS A 50 1.64 -4.29 -11.48
C LYS A 50 1.83 -3.70 -12.88
N LEU A 51 1.56 -2.40 -13.07
CA LEU A 51 1.71 -1.74 -14.37
C LEU A 51 3.17 -1.75 -14.85
N ARG A 52 4.13 -1.62 -13.93
CA ARG A 52 5.56 -1.76 -14.23
C ARG A 52 5.87 -3.17 -14.72
N ALA A 53 5.46 -4.20 -13.98
CA ALA A 53 5.69 -5.59 -14.36
C ALA A 53 5.09 -5.94 -15.73
N GLU A 54 3.86 -5.50 -16.00
CA GLU A 54 3.20 -5.67 -17.31
C GLU A 54 3.97 -4.96 -18.44
N THR A 55 4.50 -3.76 -18.17
CA THR A 55 5.27 -3.01 -19.17
C THR A 55 6.61 -3.68 -19.48
N GLU A 56 7.32 -4.15 -18.46
CA GLU A 56 8.57 -4.87 -18.65
C GLU A 56 8.37 -6.21 -19.36
N ALA A 57 7.28 -6.94 -19.04
CA ALA A 57 6.92 -8.15 -19.77
C ALA A 57 6.63 -7.89 -21.26
N ARG A 58 5.90 -6.80 -21.58
CA ARG A 58 5.66 -6.41 -22.99
C ARG A 58 6.94 -6.04 -23.73
N LYS A 59 7.85 -5.30 -23.09
CA LYS A 59 9.14 -4.95 -23.70
C LYS A 59 9.99 -6.19 -23.95
N ALA A 60 10.07 -7.08 -22.96
CA ALA A 60 10.81 -8.33 -23.10
C ALA A 60 10.23 -9.20 -24.24
N ALA A 61 8.91 -9.29 -24.35
CA ALA A 61 8.25 -9.99 -25.45
C ALA A 61 8.56 -9.35 -26.81
N ALA A 62 8.54 -8.01 -26.91
CA ALA A 62 8.87 -7.31 -28.15
C ALA A 62 10.33 -7.53 -28.57
N ALA A 63 11.26 -7.53 -27.62
CA ALA A 63 12.69 -7.75 -27.86
C ALA A 63 13.06 -9.19 -28.28
N LEU A 64 12.14 -10.15 -28.12
CA LEU A 64 12.32 -11.54 -28.57
C LEU A 64 11.81 -11.77 -30.00
N VAL A 65 11.07 -10.82 -30.56
CA VAL A 65 10.45 -10.91 -31.90
C VAL A 65 11.22 -10.08 -32.95
N ASP A 66 12.16 -9.24 -32.50
CA ASP A 66 13.07 -8.42 -33.30
C ASP A 66 14.46 -9.07 -33.35
#